data_AF-A0A3N5GMB6-F1
#
_entry.id   AF-A0A3N5GMB6-F1
#
_cell.length_a   1.000
_cell.length_b   1.000
_cell.length_c   1.000
_cell.angle_alpha   90.00
_cell.angle_beta   90.00
_cell.angle_gamma   90.00
#
_symmetry.space_group_name_H-M   'P 1'
#
loop_
_entity.id
_entity.type
_entity.pdbx_description
1 polymer ?
#
loop_
_entity_poly.entity_id
_entity_poly.type
_entity_poly.pdbx_seq_one_letter_code
_entity_poly.pdbx_strand_id
1 'polypeptide(L)'
;MAPSLSKRLKRTLRYGLVRSVLAVAERLPLSWAQALGRALGTTAFHLAPGERRKALASLAVAFPEMPEEARLELVRRCFRSLGIAILEMAVAPRLGTAGLDR
;
A
#
# COMPACT_ATOMS: atom_id res chain seq x y z
N MET A 1 -27.80 29.96 25.97
CA MET A 1 -26.70 29.02 26.26
C MET A 1 -25.89 28.80 24.97
N ALA A 2 -24.92 29.67 24.70
CA ALA A 2 -24.11 29.58 23.48
C ALA A 2 -23.26 28.29 23.53
N PRO A 3 -23.29 27.44 22.48
CA PRO A 3 -22.51 26.21 22.49
C PRO A 3 -21.01 26.52 22.58
N SER A 4 -20.32 25.88 23.52
CA SER A 4 -18.90 26.08 23.83
C SER A 4 -18.01 26.02 22.56
N LEU A 5 -17.29 27.09 22.27
CA LEU A 5 -16.36 27.27 21.14
C LEU A 5 -15.34 26.14 20.99
N SER A 6 -14.94 25.53 22.10
CA SER A 6 -14.03 24.38 22.19
C SER A 6 -14.54 23.11 21.48
N LYS A 7 -15.87 22.95 21.32
CA LYS A 7 -16.46 21.83 20.54
C LYS A 7 -16.39 22.06 19.03
N ARG A 8 -16.53 23.30 18.56
CA ARG A 8 -16.36 23.65 17.13
C ARG A 8 -14.89 23.57 16.74
N LEU A 9 -13.99 24.03 17.62
CA LEU A 9 -12.54 23.97 17.39
C LEU A 9 -12.02 22.53 17.22
N LYS A 10 -12.43 21.59 18.09
CA LYS A 10 -12.08 20.16 17.95
C LYS A 10 -12.55 19.55 16.63
N ARG A 11 -13.73 19.96 16.15
CA ARG A 11 -14.32 19.47 14.90
C ARG A 11 -13.61 20.04 13.68
N THR A 12 -13.26 21.33 13.69
CA THR A 12 -12.45 21.98 12.66
C THR A 12 -11.02 21.46 12.65
N LEU A 13 -10.44 21.11 13.81
CA LEU A 13 -9.13 20.45 13.92
C LEU A 13 -9.14 19.07 13.27
N ARG A 14 -10.11 18.22 13.62
CA ARG A 14 -10.21 16.87 13.03
C ARG A 14 -10.47 16.94 11.53
N TYR A 15 -11.32 17.87 11.09
CA TYR A 15 -11.60 18.10 9.68
C TYR A 15 -10.39 18.67 8.92
N GLY A 16 -9.70 19.64 9.50
CA GLY A 16 -8.49 20.24 8.97
C GLY A 16 -7.36 19.21 8.85
N LEU A 17 -7.19 18.34 9.85
CA LEU A 17 -6.20 17.26 9.85
C LEU A 17 -6.48 16.24 8.74
N VAL A 18 -7.73 15.77 8.61
CA VAL A 18 -8.10 14.85 7.52
C VAL A 18 -7.88 15.53 6.17
N ARG A 19 -8.25 16.81 6.03
CA ARG A 19 -8.13 17.55 4.76
C ARG A 19 -6.69 17.89 4.40
N SER A 20 -5.81 18.12 5.38
CA SER A 20 -4.38 18.30 5.14
C SER A 20 -3.68 16.97 4.85
N VAL A 21 -4.05 15.88 5.53
CA VAL A 21 -3.59 14.52 5.19
C VAL A 21 -4.04 14.13 3.79
N LEU A 22 -5.27 14.46 3.40
CA LEU A 22 -5.75 14.25 2.03
C LEU A 22 -5.00 15.14 1.03
N ALA A 23 -4.79 16.43 1.31
CA ALA A 23 -4.07 17.34 0.41
C ALA A 23 -2.57 16.96 0.24
N VAL A 24 -1.94 16.44 1.29
CA VAL A 24 -0.59 15.84 1.24
C VAL A 24 -0.64 14.50 0.50
N ALA A 25 -1.63 13.67 0.82
CA ALA A 25 -2.14 12.50 0.09
C ALA A 25 -2.10 12.67 -1.44
N GLU A 26 -2.71 13.78 -1.80
CA GLU A 26 -2.94 14.26 -3.13
C GLU A 26 -1.64 14.76 -3.78
N ARG A 27 -0.80 15.50 -3.08
CA ARG A 27 0.50 15.91 -3.63
C ARG A 27 1.58 14.85 -3.52
N LEU A 28 1.28 13.71 -2.91
CA LEU A 28 2.24 12.65 -2.68
C LEU A 28 2.60 12.02 -4.04
N PRO A 29 3.84 12.15 -4.51
CA PRO A 29 4.25 11.59 -5.78
C PRO A 29 4.07 10.07 -5.75
N LEU A 30 3.69 9.48 -6.87
CA LEU A 30 3.59 8.03 -7.03
C LEU A 30 4.88 7.31 -6.57
N SER A 31 6.04 7.94 -6.75
CA SER A 31 7.33 7.44 -6.29
C SER A 31 7.41 7.24 -4.77
N TRP A 32 6.76 8.08 -3.97
CA TRP A 32 6.69 7.90 -2.51
C TRP A 32 5.75 6.76 -2.12
N ALA A 33 4.60 6.64 -2.78
CA ALA A 33 3.70 5.51 -2.59
C ALA A 33 4.39 4.18 -2.94
N GLN A 34 5.16 4.16 -4.04
CA GLN A 34 5.98 3.02 -4.44
C GLN A 34 7.10 2.72 -3.43
N ALA A 35 7.79 3.73 -2.90
CA ALA A 35 8.83 3.53 -1.89
C ALA A 35 8.26 2.95 -0.59
N LEU A 36 7.14 3.50 -0.10
CA LEU A 36 6.43 3.00 1.07
C LEU A 36 5.87 1.60 0.84
N GLY A 37 5.31 1.34 -0.35
CA GLY A 37 4.81 0.03 -0.73
C GLY A 37 5.91 -1.03 -0.82
N ARG A 38 7.09 -0.67 -1.34
CA ARG A 38 8.28 -1.55 -1.32
C ARG A 38 8.71 -1.88 0.10
N ALA A 39 8.78 -0.88 0.97
CA ALA A 39 9.13 -1.08 2.37
C ALA A 39 8.10 -1.99 3.06
N LEU A 40 6.81 -1.71 2.88
CA LEU A 40 5.73 -2.52 3.44
C LEU A 40 5.76 -3.97 2.93
N GLY A 41 5.93 -4.17 1.62
CA GLY A 41 6.03 -5.51 1.04
C GLY A 41 7.26 -6.28 1.53
N THR A 42 8.39 -5.60 1.70
CA THR A 42 9.61 -6.20 2.27
C THR A 42 9.40 -6.58 3.74
N THR A 43 8.82 -5.70 4.55
CA THR A 43 8.52 -5.99 5.96
C THR A 43 7.50 -7.13 6.08
N ALA A 44 6.49 -7.18 5.22
CA ALA A 44 5.51 -8.26 5.17
C ALA A 44 6.16 -9.62 4.86
N PHE A 45 7.16 -9.65 3.97
CA PHE A 45 7.93 -10.87 3.69
C PHE A 45 8.64 -11.42 4.94
N HIS A 46 9.11 -10.54 5.83
CA HIS A 46 9.76 -10.95 7.08
C HIS A 46 8.76 -11.29 8.20
N LEU A 47 7.63 -10.57 8.27
CA LEU A 47 6.63 -10.74 9.33
C LEU A 47 5.60 -11.84 9.05
N ALA A 48 5.38 -12.23 7.78
CA ALA A 48 4.39 -13.22 7.38
C ALA A 48 5.04 -14.51 6.81
N PRO A 49 5.73 -15.32 7.64
CA PRO A 49 6.38 -16.54 7.19
C PRO A 49 5.39 -17.58 6.64
N GLY A 50 4.12 -17.56 7.10
CA GLY A 50 3.07 -18.43 6.58
C GLY A 50 2.74 -18.13 5.11
N GLU A 51 2.53 -16.86 4.77
CA GLU A 51 2.25 -16.44 3.40
C GLU A 51 3.46 -16.67 2.48
N ARG A 52 4.69 -16.45 2.99
CA ARG A 52 5.91 -16.79 2.26
C ARG A 52 5.96 -18.28 1.89
N ARG A 53 5.64 -19.17 2.84
CA ARG A 53 5.66 -20.63 2.60
C ARG A 53 4.62 -21.03 1.55
N LYS A 54 3.41 -20.46 1.61
CA LYS A 54 2.36 -20.69 0.60
C LYS A 54 2.81 -20.24 -0.79
N ALA A 55 3.35 -19.03 -0.90
CA ALA A 55 3.85 -18.50 -2.17
C ALA A 55 4.98 -19.36 -2.75
N LEU A 56 5.92 -19.82 -1.92
CA LEU A 56 6.98 -20.74 -2.34
C LEU A 56 6.42 -22.08 -2.82
N ALA A 57 5.47 -22.66 -2.10
CA ALA A 57 4.83 -23.91 -2.51
C ALA A 57 4.09 -23.74 -3.84
N SER A 58 3.35 -22.65 -4.02
CA SER A 58 2.68 -22.33 -5.29
C SER A 58 3.68 -22.19 -6.45
N LEU A 59 4.81 -21.51 -6.24
CA LEU A 59 5.85 -21.39 -7.26
C LEU A 59 6.59 -22.69 -7.53
N ALA A 60 6.74 -23.57 -6.54
CA ALA A 60 7.35 -24.88 -6.73
C ALA A 60 6.48 -25.78 -7.64
N VAL A 61 5.15 -25.65 -7.53
CA VAL A 61 4.22 -26.33 -8.44
C VAL A 61 4.21 -25.68 -9.82
N ALA A 62 4.21 -24.34 -9.90
CA ALA A 62 4.11 -23.62 -11.16
C ALA A 62 5.41 -23.61 -11.99
N PHE A 63 6.57 -23.65 -11.34
CA PHE A 63 7.89 -23.57 -11.97
C PHE A 63 8.84 -24.64 -11.40
N PRO A 64 8.58 -25.94 -11.61
CA PRO A 64 9.35 -27.05 -11.06
C PRO A 64 10.83 -27.07 -11.51
N GLU A 65 11.14 -26.50 -12.66
CA GLU A 65 12.49 -26.38 -13.23
C GLU A 65 13.33 -25.24 -12.62
N MET A 66 12.69 -24.31 -11.89
CA MET A 66 13.38 -23.15 -11.32
C MET A 66 14.10 -23.52 -10.00
N PRO A 67 15.38 -23.13 -9.80
CA PRO A 67 16.09 -23.40 -8.55
C PRO A 67 15.44 -22.68 -7.35
N GLU A 68 15.62 -23.24 -6.16
CA GLU A 68 14.94 -22.77 -4.94
C GLU A 68 15.29 -21.32 -4.59
N GLU A 69 16.54 -20.92 -4.80
CA GLU A 69 17.03 -19.56 -4.58
C GLU A 69 16.35 -18.56 -5.52
N ALA A 70 16.14 -18.94 -6.79
CA ALA A 70 15.47 -18.12 -7.77
C ALA A 70 13.97 -17.99 -7.45
N ARG A 71 13.32 -19.07 -7.00
CA ARG A 71 11.93 -19.03 -6.50
C ARG A 71 11.82 -18.12 -5.29
N LEU A 72 12.77 -18.17 -4.36
CA LEU A 72 12.77 -17.31 -3.17
C LEU A 72 12.90 -15.82 -3.53
N GLU A 73 13.78 -15.49 -4.48
CA GLU A 73 13.89 -14.11 -4.96
C GLU A 73 12.62 -13.66 -5.70
N LEU A 74 11.99 -14.56 -6.45
CA LEU A 74 10.70 -14.29 -7.10
C LEU A 74 9.61 -14.00 -6.06
N VAL A 75 9.52 -14.79 -4.97
CA VAL A 75 8.60 -14.48 -3.86
C VAL A 75 8.89 -13.11 -3.27
N ARG A 76 10.15 -12.76 -2.99
CA ARG A 76 10.50 -11.42 -2.47
C ARG A 76 10.05 -10.31 -3.41
N ARG A 77 10.24 -10.49 -4.73
CA ARG A 77 9.75 -9.56 -5.75
C ARG A 77 8.22 -9.46 -5.72
N CYS A 78 7.50 -10.57 -5.65
CA CYS A 78 6.04 -10.58 -5.56
C CYS A 78 5.54 -9.82 -4.33
N PHE A 79 6.14 -10.03 -3.15
CA PHE A 79 5.78 -9.30 -1.93
C PHE A 79 6.04 -7.80 -2.05
N ARG A 80 7.18 -7.38 -2.61
CA ARG A 80 7.47 -5.96 -2.88
C ARG A 80 6.45 -5.36 -3.85
N SER A 81 6.16 -6.04 -4.96
CA SER A 81 5.18 -5.59 -5.95
C SER A 81 3.77 -5.52 -5.38
N LEU A 82 3.40 -6.48 -4.52
CA LEU A 82 2.11 -6.47 -3.83
C LEU A 82 1.98 -5.26 -2.89
N GLY A 83 3.03 -4.99 -2.10
CA GLY A 83 3.07 -3.81 -1.24
C GLY A 83 2.99 -2.50 -2.03
N ILE A 84 3.70 -2.40 -3.17
CA ILE A 84 3.55 -1.28 -4.10
C ILE A 84 2.10 -1.16 -4.57
N ALA A 85 1.52 -2.24 -5.11
CA ALA A 85 0.18 -2.21 -5.68
C ALA A 85 -0.89 -1.79 -4.65
N ILE A 86 -0.79 -2.28 -3.41
CA ILE A 86 -1.69 -1.88 -2.32
C ILE A 86 -1.59 -0.37 -2.04
N LEU A 87 -0.36 0.16 -1.96
CA LEU A 87 -0.15 1.57 -1.69
C LEU A 87 -0.53 2.46 -2.88
N GLU A 88 -0.24 2.00 -4.11
CA GLU A 88 -0.70 2.67 -5.32
C GLU A 88 -2.22 2.72 -5.35
N MET A 89 -2.92 1.61 -5.11
CA MET A 89 -4.38 1.58 -5.02
C MET A 89 -4.94 2.51 -3.92
N ALA A 90 -4.28 2.59 -2.77
CA ALA A 90 -4.69 3.47 -1.67
C ALA A 90 -4.53 4.97 -2.02
N VAL A 91 -3.57 5.32 -2.86
CA VAL A 91 -3.31 6.69 -3.34
C VAL A 91 -4.02 6.98 -4.69
N ALA A 92 -4.44 5.93 -5.39
CA ALA A 92 -5.12 5.96 -6.69
C ALA A 92 -6.61 6.32 -6.71
N PRO A 93 -7.32 6.76 -5.64
CA PRO A 93 -8.59 7.48 -5.82
C PRO A 93 -8.50 8.70 -6.76
N ARG A 94 -7.29 9.08 -7.19
CA ARG A 94 -7.00 10.05 -8.25
C ARG A 94 -7.00 9.52 -9.69
N LEU A 95 -7.00 8.20 -9.91
CA LEU A 95 -7.02 7.60 -11.25
C LEU A 95 -8.40 7.04 -11.63
N GLY A 96 -9.29 6.84 -10.65
CA GLY A 96 -10.62 6.25 -10.84
C GLY A 96 -11.69 7.17 -11.46
N THR A 97 -11.43 8.46 -11.66
CA THR A 97 -12.36 9.38 -12.36
C THR A 97 -11.88 9.76 -13.77
N ALA A 98 -10.70 9.32 -14.20
CA ALA A 98 -10.14 9.67 -15.52
C ALA A 98 -10.01 8.46 -16.47
N GLY A 99 -10.33 7.24 -16.03
CA GLY A 99 -10.05 6.01 -16.77
C GLY A 99 -11.25 5.12 -17.11
N LEU A 100 -12.49 5.51 -16.75
CA LEU A 100 -13.71 4.73 -17.02
C LEU A 100 -14.58 5.30 -18.16
N ASP A 101 -14.08 6.29 -18.90
CA ASP A 101 -14.73 6.88 -20.08
C ASP A 101 -13.95 6.58 -21.39
N ARG A 102 -13.55 5.33 -21.62
CA ARG A 102 -13.08 4.88 -22.94
C ARG A 102 -13.64 3.52 -23.31
#